data_AF-A0A6C0TZK3-F1
#
_entry.id   AF-A0A6C0TZK3-F1
#
_cell.length_a   1.000
_cell.length_b   1.000
_cell.length_c   1.000
_cell.angle_alpha   90.00
_cell.angle_beta   90.00
_cell.angle_gamma   90.00
#
_symmetry.space_group_name_H-M   'P 1'
#
loop_
_entity.id
_entity.type
_entity.pdbx_description
1 polymer ?
#
loop_
_entity_poly.entity_id
_entity_poly.type
_entity_poly.pdbx_seq_one_letter_code
_entity_poly.pdbx_strand_id
1 'polypeptide(L)'
;MIKSLLALAFITSALAAVPASAQMADMAFINGKIYTADANDSVVTAIAVSGNQFLAVGSDQAIERHIGPHTEVIDLNGRFVAPGLTDAHLHNEGGGSGVDLSGARSLADLLSAVSDSVKNAPPGKVVVSNYDWHEAQLKEQRAPSLSELDAIAPTTPVVLVRGGHSMYLNSAALRKFGITSDTPIPAGGQISRDEDGQLTGEIIDTARDLVKLPPAPPLSEADLVRTQEKLNSYGITAVRIPGFYKGDNLQAAYRLMRRMADAGRLTLRYAIYLPGMNLQSGEEARHLVQSWG
;
A
#
# COMPACT_ATOMS: atom_id res chain seq x y z
N MET A 1 -20.25 13.11 90.05
CA MET A 1 -19.38 13.14 88.86
C MET A 1 -20.27 13.16 87.63
N ILE A 2 -20.26 14.27 86.91
CA ILE A 2 -21.17 14.62 85.81
C ILE A 2 -20.66 13.94 84.52
N LYS A 3 -21.52 13.19 83.81
CA LYS A 3 -21.23 12.68 82.46
C LYS A 3 -22.06 13.49 81.45
N SER A 4 -21.40 14.40 80.75
CA SER A 4 -21.98 15.19 79.66
C SER A 4 -22.11 14.36 78.38
N LEU A 5 -23.30 14.32 77.79
CA LEU A 5 -23.51 13.86 76.42
C LEU A 5 -23.20 15.02 75.45
N LEU A 6 -22.27 14.83 74.51
CA LEU A 6 -22.18 15.64 73.30
C LEU A 6 -22.95 14.94 72.17
N ALA A 7 -24.01 15.57 71.67
CA ALA A 7 -24.66 15.21 70.42
C ALA A 7 -23.94 15.95 69.27
N LEU A 8 -23.33 15.20 68.35
CA LEU A 8 -22.67 15.73 67.16
C LEU A 8 -23.69 15.76 66.02
N ALA A 9 -24.13 16.94 65.61
CA ALA A 9 -24.99 17.12 64.44
C ALA A 9 -24.14 17.04 63.16
N PHE A 10 -24.34 16.00 62.35
CA PHE A 10 -23.79 15.90 61.00
C PHE A 10 -24.63 16.77 60.05
N ILE A 11 -24.07 17.88 59.59
CA ILE A 11 -24.60 18.64 58.45
C ILE A 11 -24.02 18.00 57.19
N THR A 12 -24.80 17.16 56.50
CA THR A 12 -24.44 16.65 55.17
C THR A 12 -24.72 17.73 54.14
N SER A 13 -23.69 18.45 53.72
CA SER A 13 -23.73 19.28 52.51
C SER A 13 -23.67 18.36 51.30
N ALA A 14 -24.80 18.17 50.62
CA ALA A 14 -24.83 17.54 49.31
C ALA A 14 -24.34 18.56 48.27
N LEU A 15 -23.07 18.47 47.87
CA LEU A 15 -22.63 19.12 46.63
C LEU A 15 -23.34 18.44 45.46
N ALA A 16 -24.25 19.16 44.81
CA ALA A 16 -24.78 18.75 43.51
C ALA A 16 -23.60 18.69 42.52
N ALA A 17 -23.27 17.49 42.04
CA ALA A 17 -22.31 17.33 40.96
C ALA A 17 -22.87 18.02 39.72
N VAL A 18 -22.24 19.11 39.30
CA VAL A 18 -22.52 19.73 38.01
C VAL A 18 -22.20 18.68 36.95
N PRO A 19 -23.16 18.27 36.10
CA PRO A 19 -22.86 17.31 35.05
C PRO A 19 -21.79 17.93 34.15
N ALA A 20 -20.68 17.23 33.98
CA ALA A 20 -19.64 17.63 33.04
C ALA A 20 -20.30 17.81 31.67
N SER A 21 -20.20 19.02 31.10
CA SER A 21 -20.68 19.30 29.75
C SER A 21 -20.03 18.29 28.80
N ALA A 22 -20.84 17.56 28.02
CA ALA A 22 -20.32 16.70 26.99
C ALA A 22 -19.47 17.53 26.00
N GLN A 23 -18.37 16.97 25.52
CA GLN A 23 -17.59 17.59 24.44
C GLN A 23 -18.45 17.67 23.18
N MET A 24 -18.46 18.83 22.53
CA MET A 24 -19.16 19.03 21.25
C MET A 24 -18.36 18.40 20.11
N ALA A 25 -19.07 17.80 19.16
CA ALA A 25 -18.50 17.23 17.95
C ALA A 25 -18.18 18.32 16.93
N ASP A 26 -17.15 18.08 16.13
CA ASP A 26 -16.89 18.88 14.93
C ASP A 26 -17.87 18.47 13.83
N MET A 27 -18.12 17.16 13.69
CA MET A 27 -19.06 16.59 12.72
C MET A 27 -19.93 15.50 13.36
N ALA A 28 -21.19 15.43 12.96
CA ALA A 28 -22.12 14.36 13.33
C ALA A 28 -22.78 13.79 12.06
N PHE A 29 -22.84 12.47 11.96
CA PHE A 29 -23.54 11.78 10.90
C PHE A 29 -24.74 11.06 11.50
N ILE A 30 -25.93 11.31 10.98
CA ILE A 30 -27.21 10.79 11.50
C ILE A 30 -27.99 10.04 10.42
N ASN A 31 -29.02 9.31 10.84
CA ASN A 31 -29.98 8.62 9.97
C ASN A 31 -29.28 7.68 8.97
N GLY A 32 -28.27 6.95 9.43
CA GLY A 32 -27.45 6.03 8.64
C GLY A 32 -27.73 4.56 8.89
N LYS A 33 -27.01 3.72 8.12
CA LYS A 33 -26.76 2.31 8.43
C LYS A 33 -25.25 2.13 8.58
N ILE A 34 -24.75 2.31 9.79
CA ILE A 34 -23.31 2.43 10.05
C ILE A 34 -22.81 1.11 10.63
N TYR A 35 -22.11 0.34 9.81
CA TYR A 35 -21.42 -0.86 10.27
C TYR A 35 -20.15 -0.46 11.03
N THR A 36 -20.02 -0.94 12.27
CA THR A 36 -18.93 -0.53 13.17
C THR A 36 -17.69 -1.43 13.08
N ALA A 37 -17.86 -2.66 12.58
CA ALA A 37 -16.84 -3.71 12.67
C ALA A 37 -16.29 -3.90 14.09
N ASP A 38 -17.14 -3.67 15.11
CA ASP A 38 -16.83 -4.03 16.49
C ASP A 38 -16.94 -5.55 16.70
N ALA A 39 -16.68 -6.03 17.92
CA ALA A 39 -16.74 -7.46 18.21
C ALA A 39 -18.14 -8.09 18.03
N ASN A 40 -19.19 -7.28 17.89
CA ASN A 40 -20.57 -7.72 17.72
C ASN A 40 -21.10 -7.46 16.30
N ASP A 41 -20.26 -6.96 15.39
CA ASP A 41 -20.64 -6.53 14.05
C ASP A 41 -21.83 -5.55 14.05
N SER A 42 -21.86 -4.64 15.03
CA SER A 42 -22.99 -3.75 15.26
C SER A 42 -23.27 -2.85 14.07
N VAL A 43 -24.56 -2.65 13.76
CA VAL A 43 -25.05 -1.63 12.83
C VAL A 43 -25.83 -0.58 13.62
N VAL A 44 -25.34 0.66 13.58
CA VAL A 44 -25.92 1.79 14.32
C VAL A 44 -26.43 2.87 13.37
N THR A 45 -27.11 3.90 13.87
CA THR A 45 -27.70 4.94 13.01
C THR A 45 -26.92 6.25 12.98
N ALA A 46 -26.05 6.49 13.97
CA ALA A 46 -25.31 7.73 14.09
C ALA A 46 -23.92 7.61 14.70
N ILE A 47 -23.06 8.55 14.34
CA ILE A 47 -21.72 8.76 14.91
C ILE A 47 -21.45 10.25 15.09
N ALA A 48 -20.73 10.60 16.15
CA ALA A 48 -20.24 11.95 16.42
C ALA A 48 -18.71 11.93 16.50
N VAL A 49 -18.05 12.85 15.81
CA VAL A 49 -16.60 12.88 15.62
C VAL A 49 -16.05 14.24 16.05
N SER A 50 -14.93 14.25 16.76
CA SER A 50 -14.12 15.45 16.95
C SER A 50 -12.66 15.16 16.63
N GLY A 51 -12.05 16.01 15.81
CA GLY A 51 -10.74 15.78 15.21
C GLY A 51 -10.66 14.41 14.53
N ASN A 52 -9.86 13.50 15.09
CA ASN A 52 -9.63 12.15 14.59
C ASN A 52 -10.23 11.05 15.49
N GLN A 53 -11.18 11.39 16.37
CA GLN A 53 -11.76 10.47 17.35
C GLN A 53 -13.29 10.47 17.29
N PHE A 54 -13.88 9.29 17.50
CA PHE A 54 -15.31 9.16 17.75
C PHE A 54 -15.61 9.59 19.19
N LEU A 55 -16.48 10.59 19.36
CA LEU A 55 -17.02 10.97 20.67
C LEU A 55 -18.18 10.04 21.08
N ALA A 56 -18.97 9.61 20.10
CA ALA A 56 -20.08 8.68 20.31
C ALA A 56 -20.37 7.87 19.04
N VAL A 57 -20.82 6.63 19.23
CA VAL A 57 -21.25 5.69 18.19
C VAL A 57 -22.52 5.01 18.71
N GLY A 58 -23.64 5.12 17.99
CA GLY A 58 -24.92 4.62 18.51
C GLY A 58 -26.14 5.09 17.73
N SER A 59 -27.25 5.31 18.43
CA SER A 59 -28.46 5.87 17.82
C SER A 59 -28.34 7.39 17.61
N ASP A 60 -29.20 7.95 16.77
CA ASP A 60 -29.32 9.40 16.56
C ASP A 60 -29.49 10.13 17.91
N GLN A 61 -30.41 9.64 18.75
CA GLN A 61 -30.65 10.18 20.09
C GLN A 61 -29.41 10.08 21.00
N ALA A 62 -28.62 9.01 20.91
CA ALA A 62 -27.46 8.81 21.77
C ALA A 62 -26.36 9.85 21.51
N ILE A 63 -26.28 10.37 20.27
CA ILE A 63 -25.27 11.36 19.90
C ILE A 63 -25.74 12.81 20.07
N GLU A 64 -27.05 13.07 20.23
CA GLU A 64 -27.62 14.44 20.29
C GLU A 64 -26.91 15.35 21.30
N ARG A 65 -26.52 14.80 22.45
CA ARG A 65 -25.80 15.55 23.50
C ARG A 65 -24.43 16.09 23.07
N HIS A 66 -23.89 15.61 21.94
CA HIS A 66 -22.62 16.05 21.37
C HIS A 66 -22.81 17.04 20.21
N ILE A 67 -24.06 17.36 19.83
CA ILE A 67 -24.36 18.28 18.74
C ILE A 67 -24.53 19.69 19.32
N GLY A 68 -23.63 20.60 18.92
CA GLY A 68 -23.64 22.00 19.32
C GLY A 68 -23.89 22.95 18.15
N PRO A 69 -23.93 24.28 18.40
CA PRO A 69 -24.18 25.29 17.38
C PRO A 69 -23.10 25.37 16.27
N HIS A 70 -21.94 24.74 16.48
CA HIS A 70 -20.83 24.68 15.52
C HIS A 70 -20.61 23.28 14.94
N THR A 71 -21.40 22.29 15.34
CA THR A 71 -21.28 20.93 14.82
C THR A 71 -21.86 20.88 13.41
N GLU A 72 -21.10 20.39 12.45
CA GLU A 72 -21.62 20.07 11.12
C GLU A 72 -22.44 18.78 11.19
N VAL A 73 -23.74 18.87 10.91
CA VAL A 73 -24.64 17.71 10.93
C VAL A 73 -24.93 17.24 9.51
N ILE A 74 -24.60 15.98 9.23
CA ILE A 74 -24.76 15.33 7.93
C ILE A 74 -25.82 14.25 8.04
N ASP A 75 -26.95 14.45 7.36
CA ASP A 75 -28.00 13.43 7.22
C ASP A 75 -27.59 12.41 6.13
N LEU A 76 -27.36 11.16 6.56
CA LEU A 76 -26.98 10.07 5.67
C LEU A 76 -28.15 9.56 4.81
N ASN A 77 -29.39 9.96 5.09
CA ASN A 77 -30.59 9.58 4.34
C ASN A 77 -30.71 8.05 4.14
N GLY A 78 -30.42 7.29 5.19
CA GLY A 78 -30.43 5.83 5.21
C GLY A 78 -29.28 5.15 4.47
N ARG A 79 -28.27 5.91 4.00
CA ARG A 79 -27.09 5.36 3.33
C ARG A 79 -26.23 4.53 4.28
N PHE A 80 -25.50 3.60 3.69
CA PHE A 80 -24.57 2.74 4.39
C PHE A 80 -23.23 3.43 4.60
N VAL A 81 -22.66 3.26 5.78
CA VAL A 81 -21.29 3.68 6.13
C VAL A 81 -20.56 2.45 6.65
N ALA A 82 -19.35 2.24 6.15
CA ALA A 82 -18.43 1.23 6.64
C ALA A 82 -17.11 1.87 7.08
N PRO A 83 -16.30 1.18 7.89
CA PRO A 83 -14.93 1.58 8.13
C PRO A 83 -14.17 1.66 6.81
N GLY A 84 -13.30 2.66 6.67
CA GLY A 84 -12.41 2.75 5.51
C GLY A 84 -11.55 1.49 5.37
N LEU A 85 -11.37 1.02 4.15
CA LEU A 85 -10.64 -0.22 3.87
C LEU A 85 -9.15 -0.04 4.21
N THR A 86 -8.51 -1.15 4.59
CA THR A 86 -7.07 -1.19 4.88
C THR A 86 -6.41 -2.24 4.01
N ASP A 87 -5.43 -1.84 3.22
CA ASP A 87 -4.56 -2.76 2.51
C ASP A 87 -3.42 -3.23 3.45
N ALA A 88 -3.28 -4.54 3.61
CA ALA A 88 -2.29 -5.12 4.51
C ALA A 88 -0.92 -5.38 3.87
N HIS A 89 -0.76 -5.18 2.56
CA HIS A 89 0.50 -5.45 1.86
C HIS A 89 0.58 -4.66 0.54
N LEU A 90 1.16 -3.46 0.60
CA LEU A 90 1.28 -2.56 -0.54
C LEU A 90 2.75 -2.20 -0.83
N HIS A 91 3.20 -2.49 -2.05
CA HIS A 91 4.51 -2.06 -2.56
C HIS A 91 4.46 -0.79 -3.42
N ASN A 92 3.33 -0.55 -4.09
CA ASN A 92 3.00 0.64 -4.89
C ASN A 92 1.52 0.58 -5.31
N GLU A 93 1.02 1.65 -5.93
CA GLU A 93 -0.34 1.79 -6.47
C GLU A 93 -0.62 1.06 -7.79
N GLY A 94 0.31 0.23 -8.25
CA GLY A 94 0.40 -0.23 -9.63
C GLY A 94 0.95 0.84 -10.56
N GLY A 95 1.21 0.45 -11.79
CA GLY A 95 1.93 1.24 -12.79
C GLY A 95 3.44 1.09 -12.65
N GLY A 96 4.16 1.95 -13.37
CA GLY A 96 5.62 1.99 -13.31
C GLY A 96 6.22 2.45 -14.62
N SER A 97 7.53 2.62 -14.61
CA SER A 97 8.29 2.87 -15.85
C SER A 97 8.28 1.64 -16.73
N GLY A 98 8.29 1.84 -18.04
CA GLY A 98 8.42 0.77 -19.01
C GLY A 98 7.16 0.60 -19.86
N VAL A 99 7.07 -0.56 -20.51
CA VAL A 99 5.87 -0.98 -21.24
C VAL A 99 4.77 -1.29 -20.22
N ASP A 100 3.66 -0.57 -20.27
CA ASP A 100 2.51 -0.86 -19.42
C ASP A 100 1.77 -2.11 -19.94
N LEU A 101 1.81 -3.17 -19.14
CA LEU A 101 1.16 -4.45 -19.43
C LEU A 101 -0.08 -4.72 -18.53
N SER A 102 -0.50 -3.74 -17.72
CA SER A 102 -1.66 -3.88 -16.82
C SER A 102 -2.98 -4.16 -17.54
N GLY A 103 -3.11 -3.66 -18.77
CA GLY A 103 -4.26 -3.86 -19.64
C GLY A 103 -4.23 -5.13 -20.49
N ALA A 104 -3.11 -5.85 -20.55
CA ALA A 104 -2.99 -7.02 -21.43
C ALA A 104 -3.92 -8.16 -20.97
N ARG A 105 -4.70 -8.74 -21.89
CA ARG A 105 -5.62 -9.86 -21.62
C ARG A 105 -5.35 -11.08 -22.49
N SER A 106 -4.36 -11.01 -23.36
CA SER A 106 -3.83 -12.12 -24.14
C SER A 106 -2.34 -11.93 -24.40
N LEU A 107 -1.64 -12.99 -24.80
CA LEU A 107 -0.27 -12.89 -25.28
C LEU A 107 -0.16 -11.98 -26.50
N ALA A 108 -1.18 -11.94 -27.36
CA ALA A 108 -1.20 -11.02 -28.49
C ALA A 108 -1.15 -9.55 -28.04
N ASP A 109 -1.95 -9.17 -27.01
CA ASP A 109 -1.92 -7.81 -26.46
C ASP A 109 -0.55 -7.48 -25.87
N LEU A 110 0.00 -8.40 -25.08
CA LEU A 110 1.30 -8.26 -24.44
C LEU A 110 2.41 -8.08 -25.47
N LEU A 111 2.50 -8.98 -26.44
CA LEU A 111 3.53 -8.95 -27.49
C LEU A 111 3.37 -7.71 -28.37
N SER A 112 2.14 -7.25 -28.63
CA SER A 112 1.92 -6.01 -29.39
C SER A 112 2.42 -4.78 -28.62
N ALA A 113 2.08 -4.65 -27.34
CA ALA A 113 2.53 -3.52 -26.52
C ALA A 113 4.08 -3.47 -26.42
N VAL A 114 4.71 -4.63 -26.28
CA VAL A 114 6.17 -4.75 -26.27
C VAL A 114 6.75 -4.40 -27.65
N SER A 115 6.18 -4.92 -28.73
CA SER A 115 6.60 -4.63 -30.11
C SER A 115 6.57 -3.14 -30.41
N ASP A 116 5.52 -2.43 -29.99
CA ASP A 116 5.42 -0.98 -30.19
C ASP A 116 6.47 -0.20 -29.39
N SER A 117 6.81 -0.65 -28.18
CA SER A 117 7.92 -0.06 -27.44
C SER A 117 9.28 -0.32 -28.10
N VAL A 118 9.49 -1.54 -28.62
CA VAL A 118 10.71 -1.95 -29.33
C VAL A 118 10.95 -1.11 -30.59
N LYS A 119 9.91 -0.84 -31.39
CA LYS A 119 10.01 0.02 -32.59
C LYS A 119 10.50 1.44 -32.29
N ASN A 120 10.18 1.94 -31.09
CA ASN A 120 10.52 3.29 -30.65
C ASN A 120 11.78 3.33 -29.77
N ALA A 121 12.43 2.20 -29.52
CA ALA A 121 13.59 2.12 -28.65
C ALA A 121 14.88 2.53 -29.41
N PRO A 122 15.70 3.45 -28.85
CA PRO A 122 17.02 3.73 -29.39
C PRO A 122 17.91 2.48 -29.40
N PRO A 123 18.87 2.36 -30.35
CA PRO A 123 19.81 1.25 -30.39
C PRO A 123 20.49 0.99 -29.04
N GLY A 124 20.50 -0.26 -28.60
CA GLY A 124 21.16 -0.68 -27.35
C GLY A 124 20.35 -0.45 -26.06
N LYS A 125 19.22 0.26 -26.13
CA LYS A 125 18.29 0.42 -25.00
C LYS A 125 17.64 -0.93 -24.67
N VAL A 126 17.49 -1.22 -23.38
CA VAL A 126 16.69 -2.34 -22.90
C VAL A 126 15.24 -1.90 -22.79
N VAL A 127 14.34 -2.61 -23.44
CA VAL A 127 12.89 -2.46 -23.26
C VAL A 127 12.49 -3.27 -22.04
N VAL A 128 11.89 -2.62 -21.06
CA VAL A 128 11.48 -3.22 -19.78
C VAL A 128 9.99 -3.00 -19.60
N SER A 129 9.24 -4.00 -19.13
CA SER A 129 7.83 -3.81 -18.75
C SER A 129 7.69 -3.20 -17.36
N ASN A 130 6.50 -2.67 -17.03
CA ASN A 130 6.10 -2.53 -15.63
C ASN A 130 5.86 -3.91 -14.98
N TYR A 131 5.47 -3.89 -13.71
CA TYR A 131 5.29 -5.08 -12.88
C TYR A 131 3.86 -5.64 -12.91
N ASP A 132 2.93 -4.92 -13.54
CA ASP A 132 1.48 -5.09 -13.34
C ASP A 132 0.84 -6.13 -14.27
N TRP A 133 1.58 -7.19 -14.59
CA TRP A 133 1.03 -8.26 -15.40
C TRP A 133 1.35 -9.62 -14.79
N HIS A 134 0.47 -10.57 -15.10
CA HIS A 134 0.58 -11.94 -14.64
C HIS A 134 -0.04 -12.86 -15.68
N GLU A 135 0.58 -13.99 -15.97
CA GLU A 135 0.14 -14.95 -16.99
C GLU A 135 -1.30 -15.44 -16.77
N ALA A 136 -1.72 -15.66 -15.53
CA ALA A 136 -3.11 -15.99 -15.15
C ALA A 136 -4.17 -14.97 -15.61
N GLN A 137 -3.82 -13.72 -15.90
CA GLN A 137 -4.76 -12.72 -16.44
C GLN A 137 -4.92 -12.83 -17.98
N LEU A 138 -4.01 -13.56 -18.63
CA LEU A 138 -3.99 -13.75 -20.07
C LEU A 138 -4.89 -14.92 -20.44
N LYS A 139 -5.54 -14.82 -21.61
CA LYS A 139 -6.35 -15.88 -22.20
C LYS A 139 -5.63 -17.22 -22.27
N GLU A 140 -4.33 -17.20 -22.57
CA GLU A 140 -3.50 -18.39 -22.75
C GLU A 140 -3.03 -19.01 -21.42
N GLN A 141 -3.17 -18.31 -20.30
CA GLN A 141 -2.74 -18.75 -18.96
C GLN A 141 -1.28 -19.23 -18.90
N ARG A 142 -0.42 -18.65 -19.74
CA ARG A 142 1.03 -18.90 -19.77
C ARG A 142 1.80 -17.62 -20.04
N ALA A 143 3.07 -17.61 -19.65
CA ALA A 143 3.99 -16.55 -20.02
C ALA A 143 4.37 -16.63 -21.52
N PRO A 144 4.87 -15.53 -22.12
CA PRO A 144 5.45 -15.58 -23.44
C PRO A 144 6.71 -16.46 -23.44
N SER A 145 6.89 -17.21 -24.52
CA SER A 145 8.10 -18.01 -24.73
C SER A 145 9.28 -17.15 -25.22
N LEU A 146 10.50 -17.66 -25.09
CA LEU A 146 11.71 -17.04 -25.62
C LEU A 146 11.56 -16.69 -27.12
N SER A 147 11.04 -17.64 -27.91
CA SER A 147 10.89 -17.49 -29.36
C SER A 147 9.85 -16.45 -29.75
N GLU A 148 8.75 -16.32 -29.00
CA GLU A 148 7.75 -15.27 -29.21
C GLU A 148 8.34 -13.87 -28.94
N LEU A 149 9.17 -13.74 -27.91
CA LEU A 149 9.87 -12.47 -27.63
C LEU A 149 10.96 -12.17 -28.66
N ASP A 150 11.70 -13.19 -29.11
CA ASP A 150 12.71 -13.04 -30.17
C ASP A 150 12.08 -12.64 -31.51
N ALA A 151 10.89 -13.14 -31.83
CA ALA A 151 10.18 -12.79 -33.06
C ALA A 151 9.82 -11.29 -33.13
N ILE A 152 9.41 -10.68 -32.01
CA ILE A 152 9.07 -9.25 -31.98
C ILE A 152 10.28 -8.34 -31.73
N ALA A 153 11.39 -8.88 -31.22
CA ALA A 153 12.56 -8.12 -30.82
C ALA A 153 13.87 -8.91 -31.07
N PRO A 154 14.24 -9.19 -32.33
CA PRO A 154 15.36 -10.09 -32.63
C PRO A 154 16.73 -9.54 -32.16
N THR A 155 16.87 -8.21 -32.15
CA THR A 155 18.12 -7.52 -31.80
C THR A 155 17.99 -6.60 -30.58
N THR A 156 16.76 -6.17 -30.24
CA THR A 156 16.50 -5.29 -29.11
C THR A 156 16.34 -6.10 -27.82
N PRO A 157 17.15 -5.85 -26.78
CA PRO A 157 16.99 -6.51 -25.48
C PRO A 157 15.63 -6.21 -24.85
N VAL A 158 14.87 -7.25 -24.52
CA VAL A 158 13.57 -7.16 -23.84
C VAL A 158 13.65 -7.90 -22.50
N VAL A 159 13.14 -7.25 -21.45
CA VAL A 159 12.96 -7.84 -20.11
C VAL A 159 11.54 -7.58 -19.63
N LEU A 160 10.74 -8.63 -19.50
CA LEU A 160 9.41 -8.53 -18.90
C LEU A 160 9.52 -8.89 -17.43
N VAL A 161 9.18 -7.95 -16.56
CA VAL A 161 9.24 -8.14 -15.12
C VAL A 161 7.88 -8.62 -14.63
N ARG A 162 7.80 -9.86 -14.14
CA ARG A 162 6.57 -10.46 -13.62
C ARG A 162 6.61 -10.42 -12.10
N GLY A 163 6.02 -9.37 -11.54
CA GLY A 163 5.97 -9.12 -10.10
C GLY A 163 7.35 -9.10 -9.42
N GLY A 164 7.41 -9.64 -8.21
CA GLY A 164 8.58 -9.58 -7.34
C GLY A 164 9.61 -10.70 -7.50
N HIS A 165 9.34 -11.74 -8.30
CA HIS A 165 10.10 -13.00 -8.23
C HIS A 165 10.62 -13.53 -9.56
N SER A 166 10.10 -13.07 -10.71
CA SER A 166 10.47 -13.64 -12.01
C SER A 166 10.61 -12.58 -13.09
N MET A 167 11.51 -12.83 -14.04
CA MET A 167 11.64 -12.04 -15.26
C MET A 167 11.72 -12.97 -16.48
N TYR A 168 11.19 -12.50 -17.61
CA TYR A 168 11.26 -13.18 -18.90
C TYR A 168 12.09 -12.34 -19.87
N LEU A 169 13.16 -12.93 -20.39
CA LEU A 169 14.14 -12.28 -21.25
C LEU A 169 14.09 -12.89 -22.65
N ASN A 170 14.31 -12.04 -23.66
CA ASN A 170 14.61 -12.53 -25.00
C ASN A 170 16.10 -12.85 -25.18
N SER A 171 16.49 -13.47 -26.30
CA SER A 171 17.87 -13.84 -26.59
C SER A 171 18.80 -12.63 -26.66
N ALA A 172 18.31 -11.47 -27.11
CA ALA A 172 19.09 -10.23 -27.11
C ALA A 172 19.41 -9.74 -25.69
N ALA A 173 18.47 -9.87 -24.75
CA ALA A 173 18.70 -9.55 -23.34
C ALA A 173 19.63 -10.56 -22.66
N LEU A 174 19.45 -11.87 -22.89
CA LEU A 174 20.37 -12.89 -22.38
C LEU A 174 21.82 -12.60 -22.80
N ARG A 175 22.05 -12.30 -24.09
CA ARG A 175 23.37 -11.90 -24.60
C ARG A 175 23.88 -10.61 -23.96
N LYS A 176 23.02 -9.59 -23.80
CA LYS A 176 23.41 -8.31 -23.19
C LYS A 176 23.93 -8.48 -21.76
N PHE A 177 23.28 -9.36 -20.99
CA PHE A 177 23.63 -9.62 -19.59
C PHE A 177 24.62 -10.78 -19.41
N GLY A 178 25.13 -11.37 -20.49
CA GLY A 178 26.11 -12.46 -20.43
C GLY A 178 25.56 -13.75 -19.83
N ILE A 179 24.26 -14.00 -19.97
CA ILE A 179 23.58 -15.16 -19.43
C ILE A 179 23.59 -16.28 -20.48
N THR A 180 24.20 -17.41 -20.12
CA THR A 180 24.40 -18.60 -20.96
C THR A 180 24.01 -19.85 -20.20
N SER A 181 24.11 -21.01 -20.85
CA SER A 181 23.85 -22.29 -20.19
C SER A 181 24.83 -22.61 -19.06
N ASP A 182 26.02 -22.00 -19.08
CA ASP A 182 27.08 -22.22 -18.09
C ASP A 182 27.11 -21.14 -17.00
N THR A 183 26.17 -20.19 -17.01
CA THR A 183 26.14 -19.10 -16.01
C THR A 183 25.93 -19.68 -14.61
N PRO A 184 26.83 -19.37 -13.64
CA PRO A 184 26.64 -19.77 -12.26
C PRO A 184 25.35 -19.19 -11.69
N ILE A 185 24.54 -20.04 -11.07
CA ILE A 185 23.27 -19.65 -10.47
C ILE A 185 23.52 -19.17 -9.04
N PRO A 186 23.17 -17.92 -8.68
CA PRO A 186 23.24 -17.44 -7.31
C PRO A 186 22.40 -18.32 -6.37
N ALA A 187 22.83 -18.46 -5.12
CA ALA A 187 22.09 -19.25 -4.13
C ALA A 187 20.66 -18.70 -3.97
N GLY A 188 19.66 -19.60 -4.01
CA GLY A 188 18.25 -19.23 -3.93
C GLY A 188 17.65 -18.65 -5.23
N GLY A 189 18.31 -18.83 -6.37
CA GLY A 189 17.84 -18.38 -7.67
C GLY A 189 17.71 -19.52 -8.67
N GLN A 190 17.10 -19.24 -9.82
CA GLN A 190 16.99 -20.21 -10.92
C GLN A 190 17.10 -19.51 -12.28
N ILE A 191 17.79 -20.18 -13.21
CA ILE A 191 17.76 -19.87 -14.64
C ILE A 191 17.08 -21.05 -15.31
N SER A 192 15.86 -20.85 -15.82
CA SER A 192 15.00 -21.94 -16.30
C SER A 192 15.47 -22.51 -17.65
N ARG A 193 15.24 -23.82 -17.81
CA ARG A 193 15.60 -24.60 -19.01
C ARG A 193 14.41 -25.44 -19.46
N ASP A 194 14.32 -25.68 -20.75
CA ASP A 194 13.39 -26.65 -21.32
C ASP A 194 13.94 -28.08 -21.23
N GLU A 195 13.18 -29.04 -21.77
CA GLU A 195 13.51 -30.47 -21.76
C GLU A 195 14.81 -30.78 -22.53
N ASP A 196 15.18 -29.94 -23.51
CA ASP A 196 16.40 -30.04 -24.31
C ASP A 196 17.60 -29.32 -23.67
N GLY A 197 17.42 -28.77 -22.46
CA GLY A 197 18.42 -28.03 -21.71
C GLY A 197 18.68 -26.61 -22.22
N GLN A 198 17.88 -26.12 -23.17
CA GLN A 198 18.00 -24.77 -23.70
C GLN A 198 17.40 -23.76 -22.72
N LEU A 199 17.94 -22.54 -22.71
CA LEU A 199 17.40 -21.45 -21.88
C LEU A 199 15.98 -21.10 -22.34
N THR A 200 15.04 -21.01 -21.39
CA THR A 200 13.67 -20.54 -21.69
C THR A 200 13.54 -19.02 -21.65
N GLY A 201 14.58 -18.32 -21.19
CA GLY A 201 14.57 -16.88 -20.92
C GLY A 201 13.99 -16.49 -19.57
N GLU A 202 13.45 -17.44 -18.80
CA GLU A 202 12.93 -17.16 -17.46
C GLU A 202 14.05 -17.20 -16.40
N ILE A 203 14.06 -16.19 -15.53
CA ILE A 203 15.00 -16.04 -14.42
C ILE A 203 14.21 -15.73 -13.15
N ILE A 204 14.51 -16.45 -12.07
CA ILE A 204 13.72 -16.46 -10.82
C ILE A 204 14.60 -16.09 -9.62
N ASP A 205 14.00 -15.39 -8.66
CA ASP A 205 14.56 -15.02 -7.36
C ASP A 205 15.94 -14.38 -7.47
N THR A 206 16.96 -14.86 -6.75
CA THR A 206 18.28 -14.20 -6.68
C THR A 206 19.03 -14.21 -8.02
N ALA A 207 18.66 -15.08 -8.96
CA ALA A 207 19.24 -15.05 -10.31
C ALA A 207 18.87 -13.77 -11.07
N ARG A 208 17.80 -13.07 -10.65
CA ARG A 208 17.41 -11.75 -11.17
C ARG A 208 18.51 -10.70 -10.99
N ASP A 209 19.40 -10.87 -10.02
CA ASP A 209 20.52 -9.94 -9.78
C ASP A 209 21.56 -9.93 -10.91
N LEU A 210 21.54 -10.95 -11.77
CA LEU A 210 22.33 -11.02 -13.01
C LEU A 210 21.85 -9.98 -14.05
N VAL A 211 20.61 -9.51 -13.94
CA VAL A 211 19.98 -8.56 -14.85
C VAL A 211 20.02 -7.17 -14.23
N LYS A 212 20.94 -6.32 -14.72
CA LYS A 212 21.04 -4.92 -14.26
C LYS A 212 20.06 -4.03 -15.02
N LEU A 213 18.91 -3.76 -14.41
CA LEU A 213 17.92 -2.81 -14.92
C LEU A 213 18.28 -1.36 -14.54
N PRO A 214 17.83 -0.36 -15.33
CA PRO A 214 17.95 1.04 -14.93
C PRO A 214 17.32 1.25 -13.54
N PRO A 215 17.94 2.06 -12.67
CA PRO A 215 17.35 2.37 -11.38
C PRO A 215 16.00 3.05 -11.58
N ALA A 216 15.03 2.71 -10.72
CA ALA A 216 13.76 3.41 -10.70
C ALA A 216 13.98 4.90 -10.37
N PRO A 217 13.21 5.82 -10.95
CA PRO A 217 13.22 7.21 -10.54
C PRO A 217 12.94 7.33 -9.02
N PRO A 218 13.57 8.29 -8.33
CA PRO A 218 13.27 8.53 -6.91
C PRO A 218 11.78 8.83 -6.70
N LEU A 219 11.22 8.33 -5.59
CA LEU A 219 9.86 8.65 -5.17
C LEU A 219 9.70 10.17 -5.01
N SER A 220 8.74 10.75 -5.72
CA SER A 220 8.38 12.16 -5.60
C SER A 220 7.13 12.36 -4.75
N GLU A 221 6.91 13.59 -4.27
CA GLU A 221 5.65 13.93 -3.62
C GLU A 221 4.44 13.75 -4.56
N ALA A 222 4.61 14.07 -5.85
CA ALA A 222 3.57 13.90 -6.85
C ALA A 222 3.19 12.43 -7.03
N ASP A 223 4.13 11.49 -6.84
CA ASP A 223 3.82 10.07 -6.80
C ASP A 223 2.90 9.73 -5.64
N LEU A 224 3.24 10.15 -4.42
CA LEU A 224 2.41 9.87 -3.24
C LEU A 224 1.04 10.52 -3.31
N VAL A 225 0.91 11.70 -3.90
CA VAL A 225 -0.40 12.31 -4.15
C VAL A 225 -1.23 11.42 -5.07
N ARG A 226 -0.67 10.97 -6.21
CA ARG A 226 -1.36 10.06 -7.13
C ARG A 226 -1.72 8.72 -6.49
N THR A 227 -0.80 8.11 -5.74
CA THR A 227 -1.05 6.86 -4.99
C THR A 227 -2.27 7.05 -4.08
N GLN A 228 -2.28 8.13 -3.30
CA GLN A 228 -3.35 8.39 -2.34
C GLN A 228 -4.69 8.64 -3.02
N GLU A 229 -4.74 9.47 -4.05
CA GLU A 229 -5.96 9.72 -4.83
C GLU A 229 -6.52 8.41 -5.41
N LYS A 230 -5.64 7.58 -5.98
CA LYS A 230 -6.03 6.28 -6.55
C LYS A 230 -6.60 5.36 -5.49
N LEU A 231 -5.94 5.19 -4.36
CA LEU A 231 -6.38 4.28 -3.29
C LEU A 231 -7.65 4.79 -2.57
N ASN A 232 -7.73 6.09 -2.31
CA ASN A 232 -8.94 6.71 -1.75
C ASN A 232 -10.17 6.49 -2.66
N SER A 233 -9.99 6.49 -3.99
CA SER A 233 -11.08 6.21 -4.94
C SER A 233 -11.67 4.80 -4.81
N TYR A 234 -10.93 3.86 -4.20
CA TYR A 234 -11.39 2.52 -3.87
C TYR A 234 -11.87 2.38 -2.42
N GLY A 235 -11.93 3.49 -1.66
CA GLY A 235 -12.30 3.49 -0.25
C GLY A 235 -11.18 3.00 0.69
N ILE A 236 -9.95 2.86 0.20
CA ILE A 236 -8.78 2.52 1.02
C ILE A 236 -8.32 3.78 1.76
N THR A 237 -8.16 3.65 3.07
CA THR A 237 -7.77 4.77 3.97
C THR A 237 -6.50 4.45 4.77
N ALA A 238 -6.01 3.23 4.68
CA ALA A 238 -4.78 2.80 5.33
C ALA A 238 -4.07 1.72 4.53
N VAL A 239 -2.74 1.72 4.59
CA VAL A 239 -1.89 0.76 3.86
C VAL A 239 -0.74 0.31 4.75
N ARG A 240 -0.30 -0.94 4.58
CA ARG A 240 0.91 -1.47 5.20
C ARG A 240 1.99 -1.69 4.14
N ILE A 241 3.15 -1.09 4.35
CA ILE A 241 4.32 -1.21 3.47
C ILE A 241 5.27 -2.26 4.04
N PRO A 242 5.47 -3.41 3.37
CA PRO A 242 6.28 -4.51 3.85
C PRO A 242 7.75 -4.33 3.41
N GLY A 243 8.47 -3.41 4.05
CA GLY A 243 9.91 -3.22 3.87
C GLY A 243 10.34 -2.46 2.61
N PHE A 244 9.55 -2.48 1.54
CA PHE A 244 9.91 -1.86 0.27
C PHE A 244 8.76 -1.08 -0.33
N TYR A 245 9.04 0.14 -0.80
CA TYR A 245 8.08 1.01 -1.47
C TYR A 245 8.75 1.72 -2.66
N LYS A 246 8.15 1.58 -3.85
CA LYS A 246 8.49 2.27 -5.13
C LYS A 246 9.98 2.63 -5.28
N GLY A 247 10.81 1.69 -5.75
CA GLY A 247 12.22 1.94 -6.09
C GLY A 247 13.24 1.61 -4.99
N ASP A 248 12.84 0.87 -3.96
CA ASP A 248 13.75 0.23 -2.98
C ASP A 248 14.58 1.23 -2.14
N ASN A 249 13.94 2.30 -1.65
CA ASN A 249 14.54 3.19 -0.66
C ASN A 249 13.54 3.55 0.44
N LEU A 250 13.39 2.63 1.40
CA LEU A 250 12.45 2.78 2.52
C LEU A 250 12.72 4.05 3.35
N GLN A 251 13.98 4.41 3.53
CA GLN A 251 14.36 5.62 4.27
C GLN A 251 13.87 6.90 3.57
N ALA A 252 14.12 7.01 2.26
CA ALA A 252 13.67 8.18 1.49
C ALA A 252 12.13 8.25 1.44
N ALA A 253 11.46 7.11 1.27
CA ALA A 253 10.00 7.02 1.32
C ALA A 253 9.47 7.46 2.69
N TYR A 254 10.04 6.94 3.78
CA TYR A 254 9.68 7.33 5.15
C TYR A 254 9.84 8.84 5.35
N ARG A 255 11.00 9.41 5.01
CA ARG A 255 11.27 10.85 5.13
C ARG A 255 10.26 11.71 4.36
N LEU A 256 9.96 11.31 3.12
CA LEU A 256 8.98 12.02 2.30
C LEU A 256 7.58 11.93 2.92
N MET A 257 7.14 10.75 3.33
CA MET A 257 5.86 10.55 4.00
C MET A 257 5.78 11.34 5.32
N ARG A 258 6.84 11.39 6.12
CA ARG A 258 6.88 12.22 7.34
C ARG A 258 6.72 13.70 7.03
N ARG A 259 7.46 14.24 6.06
CA ARG A 259 7.29 15.64 5.64
C ARG A 259 5.86 15.94 5.17
N MET A 260 5.26 15.03 4.39
CA MET A 260 3.87 15.19 3.97
C MET A 260 2.89 15.09 5.14
N ALA A 261 3.15 14.23 6.12
CA ALA A 261 2.34 14.09 7.33
C ALA A 261 2.37 15.38 8.16
N ASP A 262 3.57 15.92 8.40
CA ASP A 262 3.77 17.16 9.16
C ASP A 262 3.13 18.37 8.46
N ALA A 263 3.04 18.34 7.14
CA ALA A 263 2.34 19.33 6.33
C ALA A 263 0.83 19.09 6.19
N GLY A 264 0.26 18.04 6.80
CA GLY A 264 -1.17 17.71 6.69
C GLY A 264 -1.62 17.24 5.30
N ARG A 265 -0.69 16.73 4.47
CA ARG A 265 -0.91 16.35 3.07
C ARG A 265 -1.09 14.86 2.84
N LEU A 266 -1.04 14.05 3.90
CA LEU A 266 -1.39 12.63 3.81
C LEU A 266 -2.88 12.42 4.05
N THR A 267 -3.52 11.71 3.14
CA THR A 267 -4.92 11.26 3.23
C THR A 267 -5.02 9.76 3.57
N LEU A 268 -3.92 9.02 3.45
CA LEU A 268 -3.81 7.63 3.89
C LEU A 268 -3.01 7.52 5.19
N ARG A 269 -3.36 6.53 6.00
CA ARG A 269 -2.52 6.06 7.12
C ARG A 269 -1.50 5.03 6.61
N TYR A 270 -0.21 5.36 6.71
CA TYR A 270 0.87 4.45 6.32
C TYR A 270 1.44 3.76 7.56
N ALA A 271 1.40 2.43 7.56
CA ALA A 271 2.17 1.61 8.50
C ALA A 271 3.36 1.01 7.74
N ILE A 272 4.58 1.34 8.14
CA ILE A 272 5.79 0.89 7.46
C ILE A 272 6.47 -0.19 8.31
N TYR A 273 6.61 -1.38 7.76
CA TYR A 273 7.38 -2.46 8.38
C TYR A 273 8.83 -2.35 7.92
N LEU A 274 9.74 -2.28 8.89
CA LEU A 274 11.17 -2.26 8.62
C LEU A 274 11.62 -3.69 8.31
N PRO A 275 12.44 -3.92 7.26
CA PRO A 275 13.00 -5.23 7.00
C PRO A 275 13.92 -5.60 8.17
N GLY A 276 13.42 -6.49 9.04
CA GLY A 276 14.05 -6.82 10.32
C GLY A 276 15.23 -7.76 10.24
N MET A 277 15.79 -8.04 9.05
CA MET A 277 16.77 -9.11 8.86
C MET A 277 18.05 -8.93 9.69
N ASN A 278 18.35 -7.72 10.17
CA ASN A 278 19.51 -7.42 11.02
C ASN A 278 19.18 -6.68 12.33
N LEU A 279 17.89 -6.54 12.71
CA LEU A 279 17.50 -5.84 13.95
C LEU A 279 17.21 -6.87 15.05
N GLN A 280 17.90 -6.76 16.18
CA GLN A 280 17.80 -7.70 17.30
C GLN A 280 16.90 -7.21 18.44
N SER A 281 16.52 -5.93 18.44
CA SER A 281 15.61 -5.37 19.45
C SER A 281 14.75 -4.23 18.92
N GLY A 282 13.65 -3.93 19.64
CA GLY A 282 12.82 -2.76 19.36
C GLY A 282 13.53 -1.42 19.61
N GLU A 283 14.58 -1.39 20.43
CA GLU A 283 15.38 -0.19 20.69
C GLU A 283 16.29 0.13 19.50
N GLU A 284 16.96 -0.87 18.94
CA GLU A 284 17.74 -0.73 17.71
C GLU A 284 16.87 -0.24 16.55
N ALA A 285 15.65 -0.77 16.42
CA ALA A 285 14.69 -0.31 15.43
C ALA A 285 14.33 1.17 15.61
N ARG A 286 14.12 1.64 16.86
CA ARG A 286 13.85 3.05 17.16
C ARG A 286 15.04 3.94 16.83
N HIS A 287 16.26 3.53 17.20
CA HIS A 287 17.48 4.28 16.89
C HIS A 287 17.71 4.38 15.38
N LEU A 288 17.47 3.30 14.63
CA LEU A 288 17.54 3.32 13.17
C LEU A 288 16.56 4.34 12.58
N VAL A 289 15.28 4.30 12.98
CA VAL A 289 14.28 5.26 12.50
C VAL A 289 14.65 6.69 12.89
N GLN A 290 15.12 6.94 14.12
CA GLN A 290 15.57 8.27 14.57
C GLN A 290 16.77 8.78 13.77
N SER A 291 17.70 7.90 13.38
CA SER A 291 18.85 8.25 12.54
C SER A 291 18.43 8.70 11.13
N TRP A 292 17.21 8.40 10.73
CA TRP A 292 16.68 8.88 9.47
C TRP A 292 16.26 10.36 9.55
N GLY A 293 16.11 10.95 10.73
CA GLY A 293 15.54 12.29 10.88
C GLY A 293 14.11 12.34 10.35
#